data_AF-A0A3D0XP75-F1
#
_entry.id   AF-A0A3D0XP75-F1
#
_cell.length_a   1.000
_cell.length_b   1.000
_cell.length_c   1.000
_cell.angle_alpha   90.00
_cell.angle_beta   90.00
_cell.angle_gamma   90.00
#
_symmetry.space_group_name_H-M   'P 1'
#
loop_
_entity.id
_entity.type
_entity.pdbx_description
1 polymer ?
#
loop_
_entity_poly.entity_id
_entity_poly.type
_entity_poly.pdbx_seq_one_letter_code
_entity_poly.pdbx_strand_id
1 'polypeptide(L)'
;IDKIHDNMHQYLQAGRFSVLKDSFIYLERTLKSGAVRKGIVGAVDLEKYDFRAGSTSSIRPTEGTVLERIPPRVNIRKDAPLELSHVMLLIDDVEKTIIEPIQRQKGALATLYDFELMQNGGHVRAWWLPADQAVNLKKALADFDSPAAFSERYEMENQPVLTYAVGDGNHSLATARACYENLKAEIGETAALNHPARYAMVELVNIHDPSLAFEPIHRVITGVDTKKLHAAFLEAMPSKGTDEKRKVCFVDKTDFSEIQLSGDDLPVGLVQKFLDSWVKKEKGCKVDYVHGYDVAKHLAQQEDTVAILLPAMGKSALFEAVVRNGSLPRKTFSMGEADEKRFYMECRRLYKKS
;
A
#
# COMPACT_ATOMS: atom_id res chain seq x y z
N ILE A 1 -3.92 23.83 -9.61
CA ILE A 1 -3.62 22.58 -10.34
C ILE A 1 -2.88 22.94 -11.62
N ASP A 2 -3.34 23.93 -12.35
CA ASP A 2 -2.76 24.45 -13.59
C ASP A 2 -1.24 24.66 -13.51
N LYS A 3 -0.74 25.35 -12.48
CA LYS A 3 0.72 25.53 -12.28
C LYS A 3 1.52 24.21 -12.22
N ILE A 4 0.92 23.13 -11.70
CA ILE A 4 1.56 21.80 -11.69
C ILE A 4 1.63 21.26 -13.13
N HIS A 5 0.52 21.34 -13.87
CA HIS A 5 0.46 20.88 -15.26
C HIS A 5 1.38 21.69 -16.17
N ASP A 6 1.39 23.02 -16.03
CA ASP A 6 2.28 23.92 -16.76
C ASP A 6 3.75 23.55 -16.55
N ASN A 7 4.15 23.30 -15.30
CA ASN A 7 5.50 22.85 -15.00
C ASN A 7 5.83 21.50 -15.65
N MET A 8 4.90 20.54 -15.62
CA MET A 8 5.10 19.25 -16.30
C MET A 8 5.28 19.44 -17.81
N HIS A 9 4.48 20.30 -18.44
CA HIS A 9 4.62 20.64 -19.86
C HIS A 9 5.95 21.33 -20.17
N GLN A 10 6.38 22.29 -19.34
CA GLN A 10 7.67 22.95 -19.49
C GLN A 10 8.83 21.94 -19.43
N TYR A 11 8.80 20.99 -18.48
CA TYR A 11 9.84 19.96 -18.37
C TYR A 11 9.86 19.03 -19.59
N LEU A 12 8.68 18.68 -20.12
CA LEU A 12 8.56 17.90 -21.35
C LEU A 12 9.12 18.66 -22.57
N GLN A 13 8.81 19.94 -22.70
CA GLN A 13 9.27 20.80 -23.81
C GLN A 13 10.77 21.06 -23.74
N ALA A 14 11.31 21.23 -22.53
CA ALA A 14 12.73 21.43 -22.28
C ALA A 14 13.58 20.15 -22.42
N GLY A 15 12.98 19.00 -22.78
CA GLY A 15 13.71 17.76 -23.02
C GLY A 15 14.40 17.19 -21.78
N ARG A 16 13.82 17.38 -20.59
CA ARG A 16 14.43 16.97 -19.30
C ARG A 16 14.38 15.46 -19.03
N PHE A 17 13.66 14.69 -19.84
CA PHE A 17 13.41 13.27 -19.61
C PHE A 17 14.08 12.40 -20.68
N SER A 18 14.70 11.31 -20.23
CA SER A 18 15.11 10.20 -21.09
C SER A 18 13.93 9.22 -21.24
N VAL A 19 13.58 8.86 -22.47
CA VAL A 19 12.47 7.93 -22.74
C VAL A 19 12.97 6.50 -22.77
N LEU A 20 12.45 5.66 -21.86
CA LEU A 20 12.68 4.21 -21.85
C LEU A 20 11.47 3.53 -22.49
N LYS A 21 11.62 3.07 -23.73
CA LYS A 21 10.54 2.40 -24.47
C LYS A 21 10.43 0.94 -24.05
N ASP A 22 9.21 0.46 -23.82
CA ASP A 22 8.91 -0.96 -23.55
C ASP A 22 9.86 -1.61 -22.54
N SER A 23 9.96 -1.01 -21.36
CA SER A 23 11.00 -1.34 -20.39
C SER A 23 10.46 -1.43 -18.97
N PHE A 24 11.14 -2.22 -18.15
CA PHE A 24 11.08 -2.17 -16.70
C PHE A 24 12.32 -1.44 -16.16
N ILE A 25 12.27 -1.07 -14.89
CA ILE A 25 13.42 -0.57 -14.15
C ILE A 25 13.59 -1.44 -12.92
N TYR A 26 14.76 -2.04 -12.74
CA TYR A 26 15.11 -2.67 -11.48
C TYR A 26 15.63 -1.60 -10.51
N LEU A 27 15.09 -1.56 -9.30
CA LEU A 27 15.41 -0.57 -8.27
C LEU A 27 16.02 -1.22 -7.03
N GLU A 28 17.03 -0.55 -6.48
CA GLU A 28 17.50 -0.76 -5.11
C GLU A 28 17.44 0.57 -4.34
N ARG A 29 16.71 0.58 -3.23
CA ARG A 29 16.59 1.72 -2.31
C ARG A 29 17.16 1.34 -0.95
N THR A 30 18.32 1.91 -0.62
CA THR A 30 18.91 1.79 0.72
C THR A 30 18.15 2.73 1.65
N LEU A 31 17.46 2.16 2.63
CA LEU A 31 16.68 2.88 3.63
C LEU A 31 17.59 3.44 4.72
N LYS A 32 17.06 4.32 5.58
CA LYS A 32 17.79 4.87 6.73
C LYS A 32 18.30 3.78 7.68
N SER A 33 17.60 2.66 7.78
CA SER A 33 18.00 1.48 8.55
C SER A 33 19.23 0.76 7.99
N GLY A 34 19.66 1.10 6.76
CA GLY A 34 20.67 0.36 6.00
C GLY A 34 20.11 -0.84 5.23
N ALA A 35 18.84 -1.20 5.46
CA ALA A 35 18.17 -2.23 4.67
C ALA A 35 18.00 -1.76 3.21
N VAL A 36 18.10 -2.69 2.25
CA VAL A 36 17.95 -2.37 0.83
C VAL A 36 16.65 -2.97 0.32
N ARG A 37 15.69 -2.10 -0.03
CA ARG A 37 14.45 -2.50 -0.70
C ARG A 37 14.70 -2.73 -2.17
N LYS A 38 14.29 -3.89 -2.66
CA LYS A 38 14.40 -4.27 -4.07
C LYS A 38 13.04 -4.16 -4.71
N GLY A 39 12.99 -3.52 -5.87
CA GLY A 39 11.74 -3.31 -6.57
C GLY A 39 11.89 -3.39 -8.09
N ILE A 40 10.76 -3.54 -8.77
CA ILE A 40 10.67 -3.42 -10.21
C ILE A 40 9.64 -2.34 -10.54
N VAL A 41 10.06 -1.24 -11.16
CA VAL A 41 9.12 -0.28 -11.73
C VAL A 41 8.62 -0.82 -13.07
N GLY A 42 7.31 -0.85 -13.20
CA GLY A 42 6.60 -1.22 -14.41
C GLY A 42 5.24 -0.54 -14.47
N ALA A 43 4.32 -1.12 -15.23
CA ALA A 43 2.95 -0.65 -15.28
C ALA A 43 1.96 -1.80 -15.19
N VAL A 44 0.85 -1.59 -14.48
CA VAL A 44 -0.25 -2.56 -14.40
C VAL A 44 -1.44 -2.12 -15.23
N ASP A 45 -2.18 -3.10 -15.72
CA ASP A 45 -3.44 -2.91 -16.42
C ASP A 45 -4.56 -2.60 -15.42
N LEU A 46 -5.16 -1.41 -15.54
CA LEU A 46 -6.25 -0.99 -14.67
C LEU A 46 -7.51 -1.85 -14.85
N GLU A 47 -7.67 -2.56 -15.97
CA GLU A 47 -8.77 -3.54 -16.12
C GLU A 47 -8.64 -4.74 -15.19
N LYS A 48 -7.43 -5.04 -14.69
CA LYS A 48 -7.18 -6.07 -13.68
C LYS A 48 -7.32 -5.57 -12.24
N TYR A 49 -7.68 -4.30 -12.04
CA TYR A 49 -7.80 -3.67 -10.72
C TYR A 49 -9.22 -3.18 -10.43
N ASP A 50 -9.70 -3.54 -9.23
CA ASP A 50 -10.97 -3.04 -8.71
C ASP A 50 -10.87 -2.82 -7.20
N PHE A 51 -11.20 -1.59 -6.78
CA PHE A 51 -11.14 -1.12 -5.40
C PHE A 51 -12.50 -1.14 -4.68
N ARG A 52 -13.56 -1.60 -5.34
CA ARG A 52 -14.88 -1.75 -4.73
C ARG A 52 -14.89 -2.90 -3.73
N ALA A 53 -15.72 -2.77 -2.70
CA ALA A 53 -15.92 -3.85 -1.73
C ALA A 53 -16.44 -5.11 -2.44
N GLY A 54 -15.92 -6.28 -2.06
CA GLY A 54 -16.26 -7.56 -2.68
C GLY A 54 -15.57 -7.83 -4.03
N SER A 55 -14.63 -6.98 -4.44
CA SER A 55 -13.81 -7.20 -5.65
C SER A 55 -13.07 -8.55 -5.59
N THR A 56 -13.09 -9.25 -6.72
CA THR A 56 -12.40 -10.52 -6.95
C THR A 56 -11.29 -10.40 -8.00
N SER A 57 -10.93 -9.17 -8.39
CA SER A 57 -9.91 -8.90 -9.41
C SER A 57 -8.51 -9.36 -8.98
N SER A 58 -7.58 -9.55 -9.93
CA SER A 58 -6.23 -10.01 -9.60
C SER A 58 -5.34 -8.96 -8.94
N ILE A 59 -5.73 -7.68 -9.03
CA ILE A 59 -5.14 -6.58 -8.28
C ILE A 59 -6.19 -6.03 -7.31
N ARG A 60 -5.89 -6.02 -6.02
CA ARG A 60 -6.81 -5.54 -4.98
C ARG A 60 -6.13 -4.61 -3.98
N PRO A 61 -6.86 -3.64 -3.42
CA PRO A 61 -6.33 -2.81 -2.35
C PRO A 61 -6.23 -3.60 -1.04
N THR A 62 -5.12 -3.41 -0.32
CA THR A 62 -4.92 -4.02 1.01
C THR A 62 -5.77 -3.35 2.07
N GLU A 63 -6.08 -2.06 1.91
CA GLU A 63 -6.93 -1.28 2.81
C GLU A 63 -8.09 -0.63 2.05
N GLY A 64 -9.22 -0.45 2.75
CA GLY A 64 -10.37 0.28 2.19
C GLY A 64 -9.99 1.67 1.68
N THR A 65 -10.40 1.99 0.45
CA THR A 65 -10.19 3.32 -0.15
C THR A 65 -11.26 4.29 0.33
N VAL A 66 -10.87 5.50 0.75
CA VAL A 66 -11.81 6.57 1.11
C VAL A 66 -12.30 7.24 -0.17
N LEU A 67 -13.54 6.95 -0.56
CA LEU A 67 -14.12 7.37 -1.84
C LEU A 67 -14.14 8.90 -1.98
N GLU A 68 -14.39 9.62 -0.89
CA GLU A 68 -14.42 11.08 -0.84
C GLU A 68 -13.07 11.72 -1.19
N ARG A 69 -11.97 10.96 -1.09
CA ARG A 69 -10.62 11.42 -1.46
C ARG A 69 -10.33 11.26 -2.96
N ILE A 70 -11.15 10.53 -3.70
CA ILE A 70 -10.92 10.26 -5.14
C ILE A 70 -11.18 11.51 -5.99
N PRO A 71 -12.31 12.24 -5.89
CA PRO A 71 -12.59 13.36 -6.79
C PRO A 71 -11.51 14.47 -6.81
N PRO A 72 -10.99 14.94 -5.65
CA PRO A 72 -9.90 15.92 -5.66
C PRO A 72 -8.64 15.41 -6.37
N ARG A 73 -8.33 14.11 -6.25
CA ARG A 73 -7.16 13.48 -6.90
C ARG A 73 -7.38 13.30 -8.40
N VAL A 74 -8.61 12.98 -8.82
CA VAL A 74 -8.99 12.92 -10.23
C VAL A 74 -8.76 14.27 -10.89
N ASN A 75 -9.15 15.37 -10.25
CA ASN A 75 -8.92 16.72 -10.78
C ASN A 75 -7.44 17.04 -11.00
N ILE A 76 -6.54 16.49 -10.17
CA ILE A 76 -5.10 16.66 -10.34
C ILE A 76 -4.57 15.80 -11.49
N ARG A 77 -5.09 14.58 -11.67
CA ARG A 77 -4.54 13.60 -12.63
C ARG A 77 -5.13 13.71 -14.04
N LYS A 78 -6.43 14.00 -14.19
CA LYS A 78 -7.16 13.83 -15.45
C LYS A 78 -6.58 14.59 -16.64
N ASP A 79 -5.92 15.73 -16.42
CA ASP A 79 -5.30 16.53 -17.49
C ASP A 79 -3.77 16.59 -17.36
N ALA A 80 -3.19 15.85 -16.42
CA ALA A 80 -1.75 15.85 -16.22
C ALA A 80 -1.05 15.12 -17.38
N PRO A 81 -0.01 15.70 -18.00
CA PRO A 81 0.73 15.01 -19.05
C PRO A 81 1.63 13.89 -18.51
N LEU A 82 1.98 13.94 -17.22
CA LEU A 82 2.88 13.02 -16.53
C LEU A 82 2.26 12.49 -15.23
N GLU A 83 2.59 11.24 -14.90
CA GLU A 83 2.30 10.58 -13.64
C GLU A 83 3.61 10.24 -12.93
N LEU A 84 3.79 10.79 -11.71
CA LEU A 84 4.93 10.52 -10.81
C LEU A 84 4.44 9.76 -9.57
N SER A 85 3.56 8.77 -9.75
CA SER A 85 3.01 8.02 -8.63
C SER A 85 3.88 6.80 -8.35
N HIS A 86 4.36 6.67 -7.11
CA HIS A 86 4.92 5.43 -6.60
C HIS A 86 3.81 4.67 -5.88
N VAL A 87 2.95 4.01 -6.65
CA VAL A 87 2.10 2.96 -6.08
C VAL A 87 2.99 1.76 -5.83
N MET A 88 3.00 1.24 -4.61
CA MET A 88 3.73 0.02 -4.29
C MET A 88 2.78 -1.16 -4.34
N LEU A 89 3.02 -2.07 -5.30
CA LEU A 89 2.37 -3.37 -5.34
C LEU A 89 3.23 -4.40 -4.64
N LEU A 90 2.56 -5.26 -3.89
CA LEU A 90 3.17 -6.39 -3.20
C LEU A 90 2.89 -7.67 -3.98
N ILE A 91 3.85 -8.59 -3.93
CA ILE A 91 3.70 -10.01 -4.29
C ILE A 91 4.09 -10.88 -3.11
N ASP A 92 3.42 -12.02 -2.99
CA ASP A 92 3.74 -13.08 -2.03
C ASP A 92 4.59 -14.17 -2.71
N ASP A 93 5.85 -13.84 -3.00
CA ASP A 93 6.80 -14.73 -3.69
C ASP A 93 7.85 -15.24 -2.69
N VAL A 94 7.44 -16.22 -1.87
CA VAL A 94 8.29 -16.82 -0.81
C VAL A 94 9.61 -17.35 -1.38
N GLU A 95 9.54 -17.98 -2.56
CA GLU A 95 10.67 -18.61 -3.25
C GLU A 95 11.57 -17.62 -3.98
N LYS A 96 11.23 -16.33 -3.99
CA LYS A 96 12.09 -15.25 -4.52
C LYS A 96 12.47 -15.48 -5.99
N THR A 97 11.47 -15.81 -6.78
CA THR A 97 11.57 -16.21 -8.19
C THR A 97 11.35 -15.07 -9.17
N ILE A 98 10.84 -13.92 -8.73
CA ILE A 98 10.48 -12.78 -9.59
C ILE A 98 11.55 -11.68 -9.57
N ILE A 99 11.84 -11.10 -8.41
CA ILE A 99 12.69 -9.90 -8.29
C ILE A 99 14.18 -10.27 -8.15
N GLU A 100 14.46 -11.25 -7.29
CA GLU A 100 15.80 -11.63 -6.88
C GLU A 100 16.66 -12.24 -8.00
N PRO A 101 16.12 -12.93 -9.03
CA PRO A 101 16.94 -13.30 -10.19
C PRO A 101 17.53 -12.10 -10.92
N ILE A 102 16.77 -11.00 -11.05
CA ILE A 102 17.26 -9.76 -11.68
C ILE A 102 18.36 -9.15 -10.84
N GLN A 103 18.21 -9.14 -9.50
CA GLN A 103 19.27 -8.68 -8.58
C GLN A 103 20.61 -9.41 -8.86
N ARG A 104 20.57 -10.74 -9.05
CA ARG A 104 21.79 -11.54 -9.30
C ARG A 104 22.43 -11.22 -10.66
N GLN A 105 21.65 -10.74 -11.62
CA GLN A 105 22.07 -10.47 -12.99
C GLN A 105 22.26 -8.97 -13.28
N LYS A 106 22.00 -8.09 -12.31
CA LYS A 106 22.00 -6.62 -12.49
C LYS A 106 23.32 -6.05 -13.01
N GLY A 107 24.45 -6.74 -12.79
CA GLY A 107 25.76 -6.34 -13.31
C GLY A 107 25.86 -6.34 -14.85
N ALA A 108 24.95 -7.03 -15.54
CA ALA A 108 24.82 -6.98 -17.00
C ALA A 108 23.86 -5.89 -17.49
N LEU A 109 23.14 -5.21 -16.59
CA LEU A 109 22.17 -4.17 -16.94
C LEU A 109 22.83 -2.79 -16.96
N ALA A 110 22.38 -1.93 -17.87
CA ALA A 110 22.82 -0.54 -17.91
C ALA A 110 22.31 0.20 -16.67
N THR A 111 23.20 0.88 -15.94
CA THR A 111 22.81 1.73 -14.81
C THR A 111 22.15 3.01 -15.33
N LEU A 112 20.97 3.34 -14.83
CA LEU A 112 20.24 4.56 -15.16
C LEU A 112 20.65 5.72 -14.27
N TYR A 113 20.75 5.46 -12.96
CA TYR A 113 21.15 6.43 -11.97
C TYR A 113 21.58 5.73 -10.67
N ASP A 114 22.46 6.39 -9.91
CA ASP A 114 23.07 5.90 -8.67
C ASP A 114 23.50 7.11 -7.83
N PHE A 115 22.71 7.51 -6.82
CA PHE A 115 23.01 8.71 -6.01
C PHE A 115 22.28 8.76 -4.67
N GLU A 116 22.84 9.55 -3.74
CA GLU A 116 22.27 9.83 -2.44
C GLU A 116 21.05 10.77 -2.53
N LEU A 117 19.98 10.39 -1.84
CA LEU A 117 18.76 11.18 -1.69
C LEU A 117 18.90 12.16 -0.52
N MET A 118 18.41 13.38 -0.72
CA MET A 118 18.36 14.40 0.33
C MET A 118 17.41 14.01 1.49
N GLN A 119 17.46 14.78 2.59
CA GLN A 119 16.53 14.66 3.71
C GLN A 119 16.41 13.24 4.30
N ASN A 120 17.53 12.53 4.45
CA ASN A 120 17.60 11.16 4.94
C ASN A 120 16.83 10.14 4.07
N GLY A 121 16.64 10.44 2.77
CA GLY A 121 16.00 9.52 1.83
C GLY A 121 16.82 8.27 1.49
N GLY A 122 18.07 8.20 1.96
CA GLY A 122 19.00 7.10 1.73
C GLY A 122 19.60 7.12 0.33
N HIS A 123 19.92 5.95 -0.24
CA HIS A 123 20.60 5.83 -1.54
C HIS A 123 19.69 5.11 -2.53
N VAL A 124 19.44 5.68 -3.71
CA VAL A 124 18.74 4.99 -4.79
C VAL A 124 19.67 4.61 -5.95
N ARG A 125 19.50 3.38 -6.44
CA ARG A 125 20.12 2.87 -7.67
C ARG A 125 19.08 2.25 -8.57
N ALA A 126 19.25 2.46 -9.87
CA ALA A 126 18.35 1.95 -10.88
C ALA A 126 19.09 1.37 -12.08
N TRP A 127 18.57 0.27 -12.59
CA TRP A 127 19.07 -0.39 -13.78
C TRP A 127 17.97 -0.53 -14.82
N TRP A 128 18.32 -0.25 -16.07
CA TRP A 128 17.42 -0.39 -17.20
C TRP A 128 17.23 -1.88 -17.55
N LEU A 129 15.98 -2.33 -17.54
CA LEU A 129 15.61 -3.69 -17.91
C LEU A 129 14.72 -3.66 -19.17
N PRO A 130 15.30 -3.68 -20.38
CA PRO A 130 14.55 -3.62 -21.63
C PRO A 130 13.73 -4.90 -21.88
N ALA A 131 12.71 -4.81 -22.73
CA ALA A 131 11.74 -5.89 -22.97
C ALA A 131 12.34 -7.24 -23.38
N ASP A 132 13.46 -7.24 -24.10
CA ASP A 132 14.20 -8.42 -24.58
C ASP A 132 14.99 -9.09 -23.45
N GLN A 133 15.48 -8.33 -22.47
CA GLN A 133 16.11 -8.85 -21.26
C GLN A 133 15.08 -9.21 -20.17
N ALA A 134 13.86 -8.69 -20.27
CA ALA A 134 12.76 -8.95 -19.34
C ALA A 134 11.94 -10.23 -19.64
N VAL A 135 12.37 -11.08 -20.58
CA VAL A 135 11.59 -12.27 -20.99
C VAL A 135 11.31 -13.22 -19.81
N ASN A 136 12.34 -13.51 -19.00
CA ASN A 136 12.19 -14.38 -17.83
C ASN A 136 11.30 -13.76 -16.76
N LEU A 137 11.41 -12.43 -16.54
CA LEU A 137 10.53 -11.70 -15.63
C LEU A 137 9.07 -11.81 -16.07
N LYS A 138 8.79 -11.53 -17.35
CA LYS A 138 7.42 -11.61 -17.91
C LYS A 138 6.85 -13.02 -17.77
N LYS A 139 7.66 -14.06 -18.04
CA LYS A 139 7.26 -15.46 -17.83
C LYS A 139 6.96 -15.73 -16.36
N ALA A 140 7.85 -15.34 -15.45
CA ALA A 140 7.65 -15.55 -14.01
C ALA A 140 6.38 -14.86 -13.51
N LEU A 141 6.11 -13.63 -13.93
CA LEU A 141 4.87 -12.91 -13.58
C LEU A 141 3.61 -13.58 -14.15
N ALA A 142 3.68 -14.13 -15.37
CA ALA A 142 2.56 -14.86 -15.98
C ALA A 142 2.29 -16.19 -15.27
N ASP A 143 3.35 -16.95 -14.95
CA ASP A 143 3.24 -18.20 -14.19
C ASP A 143 2.69 -17.93 -12.77
N PHE A 144 3.08 -16.80 -12.17
CA PHE A 144 2.61 -16.37 -10.84
C PHE A 144 1.14 -15.92 -10.80
N ASP A 145 0.60 -15.39 -11.90
CA ASP A 145 -0.82 -15.01 -12.09
C ASP A 145 -1.73 -16.23 -12.34
N SER A 146 -1.18 -17.45 -12.40
CA SER A 146 -1.93 -18.68 -12.67
C SER A 146 -2.85 -19.09 -11.51
N PRO A 147 -4.13 -19.44 -11.78
CA PRO A 147 -5.03 -19.98 -10.77
C PRO A 147 -4.50 -21.24 -10.08
N ALA A 148 -3.82 -22.12 -10.81
CA ALA A 148 -3.27 -23.35 -10.23
C ALA A 148 -2.16 -23.05 -9.21
N ALA A 149 -1.22 -22.18 -9.57
CA ALA A 149 -0.12 -21.76 -8.70
C ALA A 149 -0.64 -20.99 -7.47
N PHE A 150 -1.70 -20.19 -7.65
CA PHE A 150 -2.34 -19.48 -6.56
C PHE A 150 -3.03 -20.43 -5.57
N SER A 151 -3.83 -21.39 -6.06
CA SER A 151 -4.51 -22.37 -5.22
C SER A 151 -3.54 -23.23 -4.42
N GLU A 152 -2.41 -23.62 -5.03
CA GLU A 152 -1.32 -24.34 -4.36
C GLU A 152 -0.68 -23.50 -3.25
N ARG A 153 -0.36 -22.23 -3.51
CA ARG A 153 0.32 -21.35 -2.54
C ARG A 153 -0.50 -21.10 -1.27
N TYR A 154 -1.82 -20.95 -1.40
CA TYR A 154 -2.69 -20.61 -0.28
C TYR A 154 -3.50 -21.79 0.25
N GLU A 155 -3.33 -22.99 -0.32
CA GLU A 155 -4.14 -24.18 0.00
C GLU A 155 -5.65 -23.88 -0.09
N MET A 156 -6.05 -23.15 -1.14
CA MET A 156 -7.41 -22.66 -1.35
C MET A 156 -7.93 -23.07 -2.72
N GLU A 157 -8.95 -23.92 -2.76
CA GLU A 157 -9.64 -24.26 -4.01
C GLU A 157 -10.69 -23.21 -4.39
N ASN A 158 -10.85 -22.99 -5.69
CA ASN A 158 -11.90 -22.16 -6.30
C ASN A 158 -11.94 -20.69 -5.81
N GLN A 159 -10.83 -20.16 -5.30
CA GLN A 159 -10.74 -18.75 -4.93
C GLN A 159 -10.29 -17.89 -6.12
N PRO A 160 -10.82 -16.67 -6.26
CA PRO A 160 -10.30 -15.70 -7.22
C PRO A 160 -8.85 -15.36 -6.91
N VAL A 161 -8.00 -15.41 -7.94
CA VAL A 161 -6.56 -15.13 -7.83
C VAL A 161 -6.32 -13.71 -7.31
N LEU A 162 -5.48 -13.57 -6.29
CA LEU A 162 -4.89 -12.30 -5.86
C LEU A 162 -3.40 -12.32 -6.20
N THR A 163 -3.05 -11.71 -7.33
CA THR A 163 -1.67 -11.67 -7.83
C THR A 163 -0.91 -10.53 -7.20
N TYR A 164 -1.54 -9.35 -7.12
CA TYR A 164 -0.92 -8.15 -6.59
C TYR A 164 -1.80 -7.48 -5.54
N ALA A 165 -1.23 -7.20 -4.38
CA ALA A 165 -1.90 -6.43 -3.34
C ALA A 165 -1.34 -5.01 -3.32
N VAL A 166 -2.18 -3.98 -3.31
CA VAL A 166 -1.71 -2.59 -3.25
C VAL A 166 -1.25 -2.29 -1.82
N GLY A 167 0.05 -2.39 -1.57
CA GLY A 167 0.64 -2.15 -0.25
C GLY A 167 0.70 -0.68 0.12
N ASP A 168 1.02 0.20 -0.84
CA ASP A 168 0.95 1.65 -0.67
C ASP A 168 0.42 2.33 -1.94
N GLY A 169 -0.24 3.47 -1.78
CA GLY A 169 -0.86 4.19 -2.89
C GLY A 169 -2.24 3.67 -3.28
N ASN A 170 -2.98 3.01 -2.37
CA ASN A 170 -4.38 2.57 -2.58
C ASN A 170 -5.25 3.66 -3.25
N HIS A 171 -5.25 4.87 -2.69
CA HIS A 171 -6.01 6.01 -3.25
C HIS A 171 -5.46 6.48 -4.60
N SER A 172 -4.15 6.39 -4.83
CA SER A 172 -3.52 6.79 -6.09
C SER A 172 -3.89 5.83 -7.22
N LEU A 173 -3.85 4.52 -6.98
CA LEU A 173 -4.27 3.52 -7.97
C LEU A 173 -5.79 3.57 -8.21
N ALA A 174 -6.60 3.77 -7.17
CA ALA A 174 -8.04 4.03 -7.30
C ALA A 174 -8.33 5.28 -8.14
N THR A 175 -7.55 6.35 -7.95
CA THR A 175 -7.65 7.57 -8.79
C THR A 175 -7.30 7.27 -10.24
N ALA A 176 -6.23 6.50 -10.49
CA ALA A 176 -5.84 6.11 -11.85
C ALA A 176 -6.96 5.30 -12.54
N ARG A 177 -7.56 4.33 -11.84
CA ARG A 177 -8.73 3.57 -12.31
C ARG A 177 -9.91 4.48 -12.62
N ALA A 178 -10.27 5.40 -11.72
CA ALA A 178 -11.38 6.32 -11.92
C ALA A 178 -11.18 7.23 -13.14
N CYS A 179 -9.97 7.78 -13.33
CA CYS A 179 -9.63 8.56 -14.52
C CYS A 179 -9.76 7.73 -15.80
N TYR A 180 -9.30 6.47 -15.79
CA TYR A 180 -9.40 5.59 -16.94
C TYR A 180 -10.86 5.21 -17.26
N GLU A 181 -11.69 4.92 -16.25
CA GLU A 181 -13.12 4.66 -16.45
C GLU A 181 -13.86 5.87 -17.03
N ASN A 182 -13.59 7.07 -16.52
CA ASN A 182 -14.17 8.30 -17.07
C ASN A 182 -13.76 8.50 -18.54
N LEU A 183 -12.47 8.29 -18.85
CA LEU A 183 -11.98 8.38 -20.23
C LEU A 183 -12.64 7.31 -21.12
N LYS A 184 -12.74 6.06 -20.65
CA LYS A 184 -13.36 4.95 -21.36
C LYS A 184 -14.82 5.24 -21.70
N ALA A 185 -15.56 5.86 -20.77
CA ALA A 185 -16.93 6.30 -21.01
C ALA A 185 -17.04 7.39 -22.09
N GLU A 186 -16.03 8.25 -22.23
CA GLU A 186 -15.98 9.33 -23.23
C GLU A 186 -15.59 8.83 -24.63
N ILE A 187 -14.55 8.01 -24.72
CA ILE A 187 -13.97 7.60 -26.02
C ILE A 187 -14.47 6.22 -26.51
N GLY A 188 -15.21 5.50 -25.68
CA GLY A 188 -15.69 4.14 -25.94
C GLY A 188 -14.65 3.04 -25.67
N GLU A 189 -15.14 1.81 -25.48
CA GLU A 189 -14.32 0.67 -25.07
C GLU A 189 -13.18 0.35 -26.04
N THR A 190 -13.46 0.32 -27.34
CA THR A 190 -12.47 -0.05 -28.37
C THR A 190 -11.28 0.93 -28.39
N ALA A 191 -11.53 2.22 -28.25
CA ALA A 191 -10.47 3.22 -28.20
C ALA A 191 -9.69 3.17 -26.87
N ALA A 192 -10.40 2.92 -25.76
CA ALA A 192 -9.80 2.81 -24.43
C ALA A 192 -8.80 1.65 -24.29
N LEU A 193 -9.05 0.52 -24.96
CA LEU A 193 -8.18 -0.66 -24.91
C LEU A 193 -6.71 -0.37 -25.27
N ASN A 194 -6.49 0.57 -26.18
CA ASN A 194 -5.17 0.97 -26.68
C ASN A 194 -4.70 2.33 -26.13
N HIS A 195 -5.41 2.90 -25.17
CA HIS A 195 -5.10 4.20 -24.61
C HIS A 195 -4.02 4.09 -23.51
N PRO A 196 -2.97 4.93 -23.49
CA PRO A 196 -1.91 4.84 -22.49
C PRO A 196 -2.41 4.97 -21.04
N ALA A 197 -3.50 5.71 -20.82
CA ALA A 197 -4.13 5.87 -19.51
C ALA A 197 -4.74 4.59 -18.92
N ARG A 198 -4.91 3.50 -19.71
CA ARG A 198 -5.30 2.16 -19.24
C ARG A 198 -4.32 1.59 -18.22
N TYR A 199 -3.07 2.00 -18.29
CA TYR A 199 -2.04 1.51 -17.40
C TYR A 199 -1.76 2.50 -16.26
N ALA A 200 -1.23 2.01 -15.14
CA ALA A 200 -0.73 2.84 -14.05
C ALA A 200 0.70 2.40 -13.69
N MET A 201 1.59 3.37 -13.46
CA MET A 201 2.97 3.09 -13.07
C MET A 201 3.01 2.64 -11.61
N VAL A 202 3.79 1.58 -11.34
CA VAL A 202 3.90 0.96 -10.01
C VAL A 202 5.32 0.48 -9.76
N GLU A 203 5.71 0.33 -8.49
CA GLU A 203 6.85 -0.49 -8.07
C GLU A 203 6.32 -1.78 -7.47
N LEU A 204 6.76 -2.89 -8.05
CA LEU A 204 6.54 -4.21 -7.53
C LEU A 204 7.60 -4.53 -6.48
N VAL A 205 7.17 -4.89 -5.27
CA VAL A 205 8.05 -5.29 -4.16
C VAL A 205 7.59 -6.65 -3.63
N ASN A 206 8.53 -7.51 -3.28
CA ASN A 206 8.21 -8.77 -2.63
C ASN A 206 7.93 -8.52 -1.15
N ILE A 207 6.79 -9.00 -0.63
CA ILE A 207 6.43 -8.84 0.78
C ILE A 207 7.47 -9.51 1.72
N HIS A 208 8.18 -10.52 1.21
CA HIS A 208 9.27 -11.20 1.90
C HIS A 208 10.61 -10.47 1.83
N ASP A 209 10.67 -9.30 1.19
CA ASP A 209 11.85 -8.44 1.26
C ASP A 209 12.06 -8.01 2.73
N PRO A 210 13.26 -8.23 3.31
CA PRO A 210 13.54 -7.92 4.70
C PRO A 210 13.48 -6.43 5.02
N SER A 211 13.60 -5.55 4.02
CA SER A 211 13.47 -4.11 4.19
C SER A 211 12.03 -3.65 4.43
N LEU A 212 11.02 -4.47 4.08
CA LEU A 212 9.63 -4.18 4.36
C LEU A 212 9.30 -4.57 5.81
N ALA A 213 9.13 -3.56 6.66
CA ALA A 213 8.58 -3.69 8.00
C ALA A 213 7.09 -3.37 8.02
N PHE A 214 6.30 -4.21 8.70
CA PHE A 214 4.88 -3.97 8.95
C PHE A 214 4.74 -3.52 10.39
N GLU A 215 4.35 -2.27 10.58
CA GLU A 215 4.14 -1.72 11.91
C GLU A 215 2.64 -1.56 12.19
N PRO A 216 2.17 -1.97 13.38
CA PRO A 216 0.80 -1.68 13.77
C PRO A 216 0.59 -0.18 13.87
N ILE A 217 -0.60 0.28 13.49
CA ILE A 217 -1.02 1.65 13.75
C ILE A 217 -1.88 1.61 14.99
N HIS A 218 -1.42 2.22 16.07
CA HIS A 218 -2.14 2.28 17.34
C HIS A 218 -3.28 3.30 17.32
N ARG A 219 -4.17 3.26 18.32
CA ARG A 219 -5.24 4.26 18.47
C ARG A 219 -4.99 5.04 19.75
N VAL A 220 -4.88 6.36 19.65
CA VAL A 220 -4.84 7.26 20.81
C VAL A 220 -6.16 8.01 20.85
N ILE A 221 -6.85 7.95 21.98
CA ILE A 221 -8.16 8.55 22.19
C ILE A 221 -8.01 9.64 23.24
N THR A 222 -8.24 10.89 22.85
CA THR A 222 -8.14 12.06 23.75
C THR A 222 -9.52 12.62 24.09
N GLY A 223 -9.64 13.29 25.23
CA GLY A 223 -10.89 13.90 25.71
C GLY A 223 -11.92 12.85 26.10
N VAL A 224 -11.45 11.77 26.76
CA VAL A 224 -12.27 10.61 27.12
C VAL A 224 -12.13 10.27 28.60
N ASP A 225 -13.24 9.86 29.22
CA ASP A 225 -13.21 9.17 30.51
C ASP A 225 -12.62 7.76 30.30
N THR A 226 -11.37 7.58 30.74
CA THR A 226 -10.57 6.38 30.45
C THR A 226 -11.21 5.12 31.05
N LYS A 227 -11.75 5.22 32.27
CA LYS A 227 -12.40 4.11 32.97
C LYS A 227 -13.71 3.71 32.29
N LYS A 228 -14.50 4.70 31.88
CA LYS A 228 -15.76 4.46 31.16
C LYS A 228 -15.50 3.79 29.79
N LEU A 229 -14.50 4.26 29.05
CA LEU A 229 -14.10 3.65 27.77
C LEU A 229 -13.64 2.20 27.96
N HIS A 230 -12.76 1.97 28.92
CA HIS A 230 -12.21 0.64 29.20
C HIS A 230 -13.32 -0.35 29.63
N ALA A 231 -14.21 0.05 30.54
CA ALA A 231 -15.35 -0.76 30.96
C ALA A 231 -16.28 -1.12 29.79
N ALA A 232 -16.62 -0.14 28.95
CA ALA A 232 -17.45 -0.37 27.77
C ALA A 232 -16.77 -1.27 26.73
N PHE A 233 -15.43 -1.19 26.60
CA PHE A 233 -14.67 -2.07 25.72
C PHE A 233 -14.73 -3.52 26.21
N LEU A 234 -14.53 -3.76 27.50
CA LEU A 234 -14.61 -5.10 28.10
C LEU A 234 -16.03 -5.68 28.05
N GLU A 235 -17.07 -4.85 28.15
CA GLU A 235 -18.45 -5.28 27.96
C GLU A 235 -18.70 -5.72 26.50
N ALA A 236 -18.22 -4.94 25.54
CA ALA A 236 -18.38 -5.25 24.12
C ALA A 236 -17.51 -6.44 23.67
N MET A 237 -16.32 -6.60 24.27
CA MET A 237 -15.31 -7.59 23.90
C MET A 237 -14.67 -8.18 25.17
N PRO A 238 -15.35 -9.13 25.82
CA PRO A 238 -14.82 -9.77 27.02
C PRO A 238 -13.50 -10.49 26.72
N SER A 239 -12.49 -10.30 27.58
CA SER A 239 -11.17 -10.92 27.43
C SER A 239 -11.27 -12.46 27.48
N LYS A 240 -10.95 -13.14 26.37
CA LYS A 240 -11.05 -14.61 26.25
C LYS A 240 -10.02 -15.18 25.29
N GLY A 241 -9.31 -16.22 25.74
CA GLY A 241 -8.36 -17.00 24.93
C GLY A 241 -6.91 -16.78 25.35
N THR A 242 -5.96 -17.18 24.50
CA THR A 242 -4.51 -17.10 24.77
C THR A 242 -3.69 -16.79 23.50
N ASP A 243 -4.33 -16.35 22.42
CA ASP A 243 -3.63 -16.07 21.15
C ASP A 243 -3.00 -14.68 21.16
N GLU A 244 -1.68 -14.62 21.32
CA GLU A 244 -0.91 -13.37 21.33
C GLU A 244 -1.17 -12.47 20.12
N LYS A 245 -1.51 -13.03 18.93
CA LYS A 245 -1.84 -12.25 17.74
C LYS A 245 -3.15 -11.48 17.84
N ARG A 246 -3.96 -11.80 18.84
CA ARG A 246 -5.27 -11.17 19.12
C ARG A 246 -5.27 -10.33 20.39
N LYS A 247 -4.12 -10.21 21.05
CA LYS A 247 -3.96 -9.40 22.25
C LYS A 247 -3.89 -7.92 21.91
N VAL A 248 -4.72 -7.10 22.56
CA VAL A 248 -4.64 -5.63 22.53
C VAL A 248 -4.31 -5.12 23.92
N CYS A 249 -3.52 -4.06 24.03
CA CYS A 249 -3.20 -3.45 25.32
C CYS A 249 -3.89 -2.09 25.43
N PHE A 250 -4.62 -1.86 26.51
CA PHE A 250 -5.11 -0.54 26.89
C PHE A 250 -4.11 0.09 27.85
N VAL A 251 -3.75 1.33 27.58
CA VAL A 251 -2.80 2.08 28.40
C VAL A 251 -3.37 3.47 28.66
N ASP A 252 -3.40 3.86 29.92
CA ASP A 252 -3.60 5.24 30.34
C ASP A 252 -2.50 5.67 31.32
N LYS A 253 -2.64 6.84 31.93
CA LYS A 253 -1.69 7.38 32.92
C LYS A 253 -1.54 6.50 34.16
N THR A 254 -2.57 5.73 34.51
CA THR A 254 -2.69 5.01 35.79
C THR A 254 -2.70 3.49 35.63
N ASP A 255 -3.09 2.97 34.47
CA ASP A 255 -3.37 1.56 34.28
C ASP A 255 -2.81 1.03 32.95
N PHE A 256 -2.54 -0.26 32.95
CA PHE A 256 -2.14 -1.05 31.79
C PHE A 256 -2.91 -2.37 31.86
N SER A 257 -3.76 -2.61 30.86
CA SER A 257 -4.54 -3.85 30.78
C SER A 257 -4.34 -4.55 29.45
N GLU A 258 -4.17 -5.87 29.50
CA GLU A 258 -4.13 -6.71 28.32
C GLU A 258 -5.50 -7.36 28.12
N ILE A 259 -6.06 -7.21 26.92
CA ILE A 259 -7.37 -7.72 26.57
C ILE A 259 -7.21 -8.69 25.40
N GLN A 260 -7.64 -9.91 25.64
CA GLN A 260 -7.58 -10.98 24.66
C GLN A 260 -8.87 -11.00 23.83
N LEU A 261 -8.78 -10.66 22.54
CA LEU A 261 -9.94 -10.64 21.67
C LEU A 261 -10.29 -12.05 21.16
N SER A 262 -11.58 -12.39 21.17
CA SER A 262 -12.14 -13.61 20.57
C SER A 262 -12.67 -13.37 19.14
N GLY A 263 -13.07 -14.44 18.45
CA GLY A 263 -13.67 -14.39 17.10
C GLY A 263 -12.64 -14.43 15.97
N ASP A 264 -13.12 -14.37 14.72
CA ASP A 264 -12.28 -14.56 13.53
C ASP A 264 -11.83 -13.23 12.89
N ASP A 265 -12.54 -12.13 13.17
CA ASP A 265 -12.19 -10.80 12.66
C ASP A 265 -10.83 -10.33 13.20
N LEU A 266 -10.11 -9.55 12.38
CA LEU A 266 -8.83 -8.95 12.78
C LEU A 266 -9.01 -8.00 13.99
N PRO A 267 -8.11 -8.03 14.99
CA PRO A 267 -8.15 -7.15 16.16
C PRO A 267 -8.36 -5.68 15.84
N VAL A 268 -7.66 -5.16 14.83
CA VAL A 268 -7.78 -3.75 14.40
C VAL A 268 -9.17 -3.42 13.86
N GLY A 269 -9.84 -4.37 13.20
CA GLY A 269 -11.20 -4.19 12.69
C GLY A 269 -12.21 -4.13 13.82
N LEU A 270 -12.08 -5.01 14.81
CA LEU A 270 -12.89 -5.00 16.02
C LEU A 270 -12.74 -3.68 16.78
N VAL A 271 -11.49 -3.29 17.09
CA VAL A 271 -11.18 -2.03 17.78
C VAL A 271 -11.72 -0.82 17.01
N GLN A 272 -11.51 -0.76 15.69
CA GLN A 272 -12.02 0.37 14.88
C GLN A 272 -13.55 0.44 14.90
N LYS A 273 -14.26 -0.69 14.77
CA LYS A 273 -15.73 -0.75 14.82
C LYS A 273 -16.27 -0.28 16.18
N PHE A 274 -15.61 -0.67 17.26
CA PHE A 274 -15.93 -0.20 18.61
C PHE A 274 -15.75 1.33 18.71
N LEU A 275 -14.58 1.84 18.32
CA LEU A 275 -14.28 3.27 18.41
C LEU A 275 -15.20 4.13 17.54
N ASP A 276 -15.50 3.69 16.32
CA ASP A 276 -16.45 4.38 15.43
C ASP A 276 -17.85 4.47 16.06
N SER A 277 -18.26 3.47 16.83
CA SER A 277 -19.52 3.46 17.57
C SER A 277 -19.45 4.34 18.82
N TRP A 278 -18.32 4.33 19.51
CA TRP A 278 -18.06 5.13 20.72
C TRP A 278 -18.10 6.64 20.42
N VAL A 279 -17.33 7.08 19.42
CA VAL A 279 -17.21 8.51 19.05
C VAL A 279 -18.55 9.11 18.60
N LYS A 280 -19.46 8.29 18.08
CA LYS A 280 -20.83 8.74 17.74
C LYS A 280 -21.69 8.98 18.98
N LYS A 281 -21.46 8.22 20.06
CA LYS A 281 -22.24 8.30 21.31
C LYS A 281 -21.70 9.36 22.26
N GLU A 282 -20.38 9.40 22.43
CA GLU A 282 -19.70 10.28 23.38
C GLU A 282 -19.10 11.49 22.66
N LYS A 283 -19.64 12.68 22.92
CA LYS A 283 -19.16 13.93 22.30
C LYS A 283 -17.86 14.39 22.95
N GLY A 284 -16.97 14.98 22.16
CA GLY A 284 -15.72 15.59 22.64
C GLY A 284 -14.48 14.70 22.52
N CYS A 285 -14.66 13.39 22.32
CA CYS A 285 -13.54 12.48 22.11
C CYS A 285 -13.02 12.53 20.66
N LYS A 286 -11.71 12.35 20.50
CA LYS A 286 -11.03 12.26 19.19
C LYS A 286 -10.17 11.02 19.14
N VAL A 287 -10.08 10.41 17.97
CA VAL A 287 -9.24 9.22 17.72
C VAL A 287 -8.13 9.61 16.77
N ASP A 288 -6.91 9.51 17.25
CA ASP A 288 -5.68 9.69 16.49
C ASP A 288 -5.03 8.33 16.17
N TYR A 289 -4.35 8.30 15.02
CA TYR A 289 -3.69 7.12 14.48
C TYR A 289 -2.18 7.30 14.65
N VAL A 290 -1.57 6.49 15.51
CA VAL A 290 -0.18 6.71 15.94
C VAL A 290 0.71 5.55 15.53
N HIS A 291 1.87 5.89 14.96
CA HIS A 291 2.94 4.95 14.63
C HIS A 291 3.92 4.85 15.81
N GLY A 292 4.42 3.66 16.07
CA GLY A 292 5.38 3.41 17.15
C GLY A 292 4.72 3.18 18.51
N TYR A 293 5.12 2.08 19.15
CA TYR A 293 4.62 1.64 20.46
C TYR A 293 4.91 2.69 21.55
N ASP A 294 6.16 3.14 21.63
CA ASP A 294 6.60 4.07 22.67
C ASP A 294 5.94 5.45 22.55
N VAL A 295 5.71 5.91 21.32
CA VAL A 295 5.03 7.20 21.06
C VAL A 295 3.58 7.13 21.53
N ALA A 296 2.85 6.07 21.19
CA ALA A 296 1.48 5.88 21.64
C ALA A 296 1.39 5.79 23.17
N LYS A 297 2.32 5.05 23.81
CA LYS A 297 2.40 4.95 25.27
C LYS A 297 2.72 6.28 25.95
N HIS A 298 3.60 7.08 25.36
CA HIS A 298 3.93 8.40 25.86
C HIS A 298 2.74 9.36 25.78
N LEU A 299 2.00 9.37 24.66
CA LEU A 299 0.79 10.17 24.51
C LEU A 299 -0.29 9.80 25.52
N ALA A 300 -0.40 8.52 25.88
CA ALA A 300 -1.33 8.04 26.91
C ALA A 300 -1.03 8.54 28.33
N GLN A 301 0.11 9.20 28.57
CA GLN A 301 0.42 9.82 29.87
C GLN A 301 -0.31 11.14 30.10
N GLN A 302 -0.95 11.70 29.06
CA GLN A 302 -1.77 12.90 29.18
C GLN A 302 -3.09 12.60 29.91
N GLU A 303 -3.66 13.62 30.55
CA GLU A 303 -5.01 13.51 31.14
C GLU A 303 -6.05 13.21 30.06
N ASP A 304 -7.14 12.56 30.45
CA ASP A 304 -8.28 12.21 29.58
C ASP A 304 -7.86 11.50 28.28
N THR A 305 -6.80 10.69 28.33
CA THR A 305 -6.20 10.05 27.16
C THR A 305 -5.95 8.56 27.38
N VAL A 306 -6.30 7.74 26.38
CA VAL A 306 -6.05 6.29 26.34
C VAL A 306 -5.33 5.93 25.05
N ALA A 307 -4.31 5.07 25.12
CA ALA A 307 -3.78 4.36 23.97
C ALA A 307 -4.29 2.91 23.94
N ILE A 308 -4.79 2.49 22.79
CA ILE A 308 -5.05 1.08 22.45
C ILE A 308 -3.93 0.62 21.53
N LEU A 309 -3.05 -0.19 22.08
CA LEU A 309 -1.91 -0.80 21.39
C LEU A 309 -2.40 -2.08 20.71
N LEU A 310 -2.09 -2.19 19.43
CA LEU A 310 -2.59 -3.21 18.52
C LEU A 310 -1.45 -4.19 18.20
N PRO A 311 -1.76 -5.49 18.04
CA PRO A 311 -0.76 -6.49 17.70
C PRO A 311 -0.27 -6.26 16.27
N ALA A 312 1.01 -6.59 16.03
CA ALA A 312 1.58 -6.52 14.69
C ALA A 312 0.96 -7.59 13.78
N MET A 313 0.63 -7.22 12.55
CA MET A 313 0.21 -8.16 11.52
C MET A 313 1.45 -8.79 10.86
N GLY A 314 1.51 -10.12 10.84
CA GLY A 314 2.56 -10.82 10.10
C GLY A 314 2.43 -10.60 8.60
N LYS A 315 3.54 -10.36 7.91
CA LYS A 315 3.59 -10.13 6.45
C LYS A 315 2.89 -11.22 5.66
N SER A 316 3.21 -12.49 5.95
CA SER A 316 2.60 -13.65 5.28
C SER A 316 1.09 -13.78 5.47
N ALA A 317 0.51 -13.13 6.48
CA ALA A 317 -0.94 -13.15 6.68
C ALA A 317 -1.70 -12.13 5.80
N LEU A 318 -0.99 -11.21 5.13
CA LEU A 318 -1.63 -10.12 4.38
C LEU A 318 -2.49 -10.66 3.23
N PHE A 319 -1.90 -11.47 2.35
CA PHE A 319 -2.58 -11.96 1.17
C PHE A 319 -3.74 -12.86 1.54
N GLU A 320 -3.53 -13.81 2.47
CA GLU A 320 -4.58 -14.67 2.97
C GLU A 320 -5.76 -13.85 3.54
N ALA A 321 -5.48 -12.83 4.36
CA ALA A 321 -6.50 -11.97 4.91
C ALA A 321 -7.27 -11.19 3.82
N VAL A 322 -6.59 -10.70 2.78
CA VAL A 322 -7.25 -9.99 1.66
C VAL A 322 -8.10 -10.94 0.81
N VAL A 323 -7.65 -12.18 0.63
CA VAL A 323 -8.40 -13.20 -0.12
C VAL A 323 -9.65 -13.64 0.62
N ARG A 324 -9.54 -13.90 1.93
CA ARG A 324 -10.67 -14.36 2.75
C ARG A 324 -11.66 -13.25 3.10
N ASN A 325 -11.16 -12.08 3.48
CA ASN A 325 -11.96 -11.03 4.10
C ASN A 325 -12.14 -9.78 3.21
N GLY A 326 -11.49 -9.74 2.05
CA GLY A 326 -11.40 -8.53 1.23
C GLY A 326 -10.45 -7.50 1.84
N SER A 327 -10.57 -6.25 1.41
CA SER A 327 -9.69 -5.17 1.91
C SER A 327 -9.81 -5.01 3.42
N LEU A 328 -8.66 -4.88 4.07
CA LEU A 328 -8.57 -4.71 5.50
C LEU A 328 -9.12 -3.34 5.92
N PRO A 329 -9.49 -3.18 7.21
CA PRO A 329 -9.82 -1.88 7.76
C PRO A 329 -8.76 -0.83 7.43
N ARG A 330 -9.18 0.43 7.29
CA ARG A 330 -8.23 1.53 7.09
C ARG A 330 -7.21 1.58 8.23
N LYS A 331 -5.97 1.94 7.93
CA LYS A 331 -4.93 2.12 8.95
C LYS A 331 -4.74 0.84 9.78
N THR A 332 -4.67 -0.31 9.10
CA THR A 332 -4.39 -1.61 9.71
C THR A 332 -2.91 -1.72 10.01
N PHE A 333 -2.06 -1.40 9.03
CA PHE A 333 -0.62 -1.39 9.19
C PHE A 333 -0.01 -0.18 8.48
N SER A 334 1.18 0.19 8.91
CA SER A 334 2.09 1.05 8.16
C SER A 334 3.16 0.19 7.51
N MET A 335 3.63 0.66 6.36
CA MET A 335 4.75 0.06 5.65
C MET A 335 5.73 1.16 5.29
N GLY A 336 6.93 1.07 5.84
CA GLY A 336 8.00 2.05 5.67
C GLY A 336 7.75 3.39 6.35
N GLU A 337 8.82 4.16 6.48
CA GLU A 337 8.84 5.48 7.12
C GLU A 337 8.47 6.60 6.15
N ALA A 338 8.13 7.78 6.70
CA ALA A 338 7.69 8.91 5.89
C ALA A 338 8.79 9.50 4.98
N ASP A 339 10.06 9.35 5.33
CA ASP A 339 11.24 9.75 4.54
C ASP A 339 11.51 8.80 3.38
N GLU A 340 11.18 7.51 3.51
CA GLU A 340 11.36 6.49 2.47
C GLU A 340 10.40 6.63 1.27
N LYS A 341 9.37 7.48 1.39
CA LYS A 341 8.29 7.67 0.41
C LYS A 341 8.35 9.00 -0.35
N ARG A 342 9.41 9.80 -0.17
CA ARG A 342 9.45 11.20 -0.63
C ARG A 342 9.91 11.38 -2.07
N PHE A 343 10.64 10.42 -2.62
CA PHE A 343 11.41 10.61 -3.85
C PHE A 343 10.92 9.72 -5.00
N TYR A 344 10.30 10.37 -5.98
CA TYR A 344 9.84 9.82 -7.24
C TYR A 344 10.85 10.18 -8.33
N MET A 345 11.53 9.17 -8.90
CA MET A 345 12.57 9.39 -9.92
C MET A 345 12.05 9.08 -11.33
N GLU A 346 11.05 8.24 -11.42
CA GLU A 346 10.39 7.81 -12.62
C GLU A 346 9.11 8.59 -12.87
N CYS A 347 8.74 8.73 -14.15
CA CYS A 347 7.45 9.23 -14.53
C CYS A 347 6.94 8.50 -15.77
N ARG A 348 5.62 8.40 -15.90
CA ARG A 348 4.96 7.90 -17.11
C ARG A 348 4.18 9.01 -17.78
N ARG A 349 4.26 9.09 -19.11
CA ARG A 349 3.35 9.95 -19.88
C ARG A 349 1.95 9.33 -19.93
N LEU A 350 0.92 10.12 -19.61
CA LEU A 350 -0.48 9.65 -19.54
C LEU A 350 -1.22 9.73 -20.88
N TYR A 351 -0.83 10.67 -21.74
CA TYR A 351 -1.49 10.96 -23.01
C TYR A 351 -0.51 10.87 -24.18
N LYS A 352 -1.00 10.53 -25.37
CA LYS A 352 -0.17 10.56 -26.57
C LYS A 352 0.30 12.00 -26.81
N LYS A 353 1.49 12.16 -27.42
CA LYS A 353 2.01 13.46 -27.82
C LYS A 353 1.03 14.01 -28.87
N SER A 354 0.39 15.15 -28.58
CA SER A 354 -0.40 15.89 -29.57
C SER A 354 0.50 16.44 -30.66
#